data_AF-A0A022Q5U6-F1
#
_entry.id   AF-A0A022Q5U6-F1
#
_cell.length_a   1.000
_cell.length_b   1.000
_cell.length_c   1.000
_cell.angle_alpha   90.00
_cell.angle_beta   90.00
_cell.angle_gamma   90.00
#
_symmetry.space_group_name_H-M   'P 1'
#
loop_
_entity.id
_entity.type
_entity.pdbx_description
1 polymer ?
#
loop_
_entity_poly.entity_id
_entity_poly.type
_entity_poly.pdbx_seq_one_letter_code
_entity_poly.pdbx_strand_id
1 'polypeptide(L)'
;MCGKSTFWFWVISAVPFYCATWESYFTNTLILPVINGPTEGLMLIYMTHFFTAFVGAEWWAQPFGNSIPFFSWVPFLNGIIMYKAVMLFMTTFAVIPTVSFNVHNVYKVVKARNGNMLLALAMIYPFVVLLGGVLVGHLLICFDLGRMILAHLCDEPKGLKTNMCMSLCYLPLAIANALTARLNDGVPLVDEFWVLLGYCLYTVVLYMHFATSVIHEITSALGIYCFRITRKEA
;
A
#
# COMPACT_ATOMS: atom_id res chain seq x y z
N MET A 1 0.90 3.00 24.38
CA MET A 1 0.78 3.65 23.04
C MET A 1 1.56 2.82 22.02
N CYS A 2 0.92 2.47 20.90
CA CYS A 2 1.27 1.39 19.97
C CYS A 2 2.49 1.68 19.04
N GLY A 3 3.44 2.52 19.45
CA GLY A 3 4.36 3.24 18.54
C GLY A 3 5.01 2.41 17.43
N LYS A 4 5.68 1.29 17.75
CA LYS A 4 6.31 0.41 16.74
C LYS A 4 5.30 -0.49 16.00
N SER A 5 4.15 -0.75 16.60
CA SER A 5 3.11 -1.62 16.06
C SER A 5 2.15 -0.89 15.12
N THR A 6 2.04 0.44 15.21
CA THR A 6 1.30 1.27 14.26
C THR A 6 1.78 1.08 12.82
N PHE A 7 3.10 0.93 12.62
CA PHE A 7 3.65 0.60 11.31
C PHE A 7 3.09 -0.72 10.77
N TRP A 8 3.03 -1.76 11.62
CA TRP A 8 2.49 -3.07 11.22
C TRP A 8 0.99 -3.02 10.92
N PHE A 9 0.21 -2.23 11.65
CA PHE A 9 -1.20 -1.95 11.33
C PHE A 9 -1.36 -1.32 9.94
N TRP A 10 -0.44 -0.43 9.57
CA TRP A 10 -0.44 0.14 8.23
C TRP A 10 -0.07 -0.92 7.17
N VAL A 11 0.98 -1.74 7.39
CA VAL A 11 1.39 -2.81 6.47
C VAL A 11 0.26 -3.79 6.18
N ILE A 12 -0.46 -4.26 7.22
CA ILE A 12 -1.58 -5.21 7.04
C ILE A 12 -2.75 -4.61 6.26
N SER A 13 -2.85 -3.29 6.17
CA SER A 13 -3.88 -2.60 5.36
C SER A 13 -3.41 -2.33 3.93
N ALA A 14 -2.15 -1.89 3.76
CA ALA A 14 -1.61 -1.49 2.46
C ALA A 14 -1.32 -2.68 1.53
N VAL A 15 -0.81 -3.80 2.09
CA VAL A 15 -0.42 -4.97 1.30
C VAL A 15 -1.61 -5.61 0.57
N PRO A 16 -2.73 -5.97 1.23
CA PRO A 16 -3.88 -6.54 0.54
C PRO A 16 -4.44 -5.61 -0.54
N PHE A 17 -4.49 -4.31 -0.27
CA PHE A 17 -4.98 -3.31 -1.21
C PHE A 17 -4.11 -3.19 -2.46
N TYR A 18 -2.79 -3.12 -2.29
CA TYR A 18 -1.85 -3.10 -3.41
C TYR A 18 -1.97 -4.38 -4.24
N CYS A 19 -2.01 -5.56 -3.59
CA CYS A 19 -2.15 -6.83 -4.28
C CYS A 19 -3.49 -6.96 -5.03
N ALA A 20 -4.59 -6.42 -4.50
CA ALA A 20 -5.89 -6.43 -5.18
C ALA A 20 -5.87 -5.52 -6.42
N THR A 21 -5.22 -4.36 -6.32
CA THR A 21 -5.06 -3.45 -7.46
C THR A 21 -4.17 -4.09 -8.53
N TRP A 22 -3.10 -4.79 -8.11
CA TRP A 22 -2.22 -5.55 -9.00
C TRP A 22 -2.95 -6.71 -9.68
N GLU A 23 -3.84 -7.40 -8.97
CA GLU A 23 -4.72 -8.39 -9.60
C GLU A 23 -5.59 -7.76 -10.68
N SER A 24 -6.29 -6.67 -10.35
CA SER A 24 -7.16 -5.95 -11.31
C SER A 24 -6.38 -5.54 -12.57
N TYR A 25 -5.13 -5.14 -12.42
CA TYR A 25 -4.26 -4.79 -13.54
C TYR A 25 -4.06 -5.97 -14.51
N PHE A 26 -3.94 -7.21 -14.02
CA PHE A 26 -3.77 -8.39 -14.87
C PHE A 26 -5.09 -8.93 -15.39
N THR A 27 -6.12 -9.01 -14.56
CA THR A 27 -7.44 -9.59 -14.88
C THR A 27 -8.28 -8.69 -15.78
N ASN A 28 -7.95 -7.40 -15.90
CA ASN A 28 -8.74 -6.38 -16.61
C ASN A 28 -10.21 -6.30 -16.14
N THR A 29 -10.50 -6.82 -14.96
CA THR A 29 -11.83 -6.81 -14.37
C THR A 29 -11.64 -6.43 -12.92
N LEU A 30 -12.15 -5.25 -12.56
CA LEU A 30 -12.40 -4.94 -11.16
C LEU A 30 -13.67 -5.70 -10.79
N ILE A 31 -13.56 -7.02 -10.65
CA ILE A 31 -14.62 -7.79 -10.02
C ILE A 31 -14.59 -7.32 -8.57
N LEU A 32 -15.52 -6.45 -8.20
CA LEU A 32 -15.81 -6.12 -6.81
C LEU A 32 -16.79 -7.22 -6.36
N PRO A 33 -16.32 -8.32 -5.76
CA PRO A 33 -17.23 -9.23 -5.08
C PRO A 33 -18.07 -8.46 -4.06
N VAL A 34 -19.22 -9.01 -3.69
CA VAL A 34 -20.13 -8.40 -2.69
C VAL A 34 -19.39 -8.03 -1.40
N ILE A 35 -18.33 -8.78 -1.07
CA ILE A 35 -17.31 -8.42 -0.08
C ILE A 35 -16.11 -7.87 -0.83
N ASN A 36 -16.02 -6.55 -1.02
CA ASN A 36 -15.02 -5.96 -1.91
C ASN A 36 -13.67 -5.65 -1.24
N GLY A 37 -13.63 -5.64 0.09
CA GLY A 37 -12.46 -5.31 0.90
C GLY A 37 -12.50 -3.86 1.43
N PRO A 38 -12.44 -2.82 0.57
CA PRO A 38 -12.42 -1.43 1.01
C PRO A 38 -13.68 -0.98 1.77
N THR A 39 -14.87 -1.42 1.33
CA THR A 39 -16.14 -0.96 1.92
C THR A 39 -16.36 -1.62 3.28
N GLU A 40 -16.14 -2.93 3.37
CA GLU A 40 -16.25 -3.68 4.62
C GLU A 40 -15.11 -3.31 5.57
N GLY A 41 -13.93 -3.00 5.04
CA GLY A 41 -12.80 -2.47 5.81
C GLY A 41 -13.13 -1.14 6.48
N LEU A 42 -13.72 -0.19 5.75
CA LEU A 42 -14.20 1.09 6.32
C LEU A 42 -15.29 0.87 7.37
N MET A 43 -16.25 -0.02 7.09
CA MET A 43 -17.29 -0.37 8.06
C MET A 43 -16.67 -0.95 9.35
N LEU A 44 -15.70 -1.86 9.23
CA LEU A 44 -15.00 -2.47 10.37
C LEU A 44 -14.21 -1.42 11.16
N ILE A 45 -13.58 -0.46 10.48
CA ILE A 45 -12.92 0.68 11.13
C ILE A 45 -13.93 1.50 11.94
N TYR A 46 -15.09 1.87 11.37
CA TYR A 46 -16.10 2.62 12.10
C TYR A 46 -16.63 1.87 13.32
N MET A 47 -16.91 0.58 13.18
CA MET A 47 -17.35 -0.26 14.30
C MET A 47 -16.28 -0.35 15.39
N THR A 48 -15.00 -0.43 15.00
CA THR A 48 -13.86 -0.46 15.94
C THR A 48 -13.74 0.87 16.71
N HIS A 49 -13.95 2.00 16.04
CA HIS A 49 -13.95 3.32 16.70
C HIS A 49 -15.11 3.46 17.69
N PHE A 50 -16.31 3.06 17.28
CA PHE A 50 -17.49 3.05 18.16
C PHE A 50 -17.27 2.16 19.39
N PHE A 51 -16.77 0.94 19.18
CA PHE A 51 -16.44 0.03 20.27
C PHE A 51 -15.41 0.65 21.23
N THR A 52 -14.34 1.25 20.68
CA THR A 52 -13.31 1.91 21.48
C THR A 52 -13.85 3.07 22.31
N ALA A 53 -14.88 3.78 21.81
CA ALA A 53 -15.54 4.83 22.58
C ALA A 53 -16.24 4.29 23.84
N PHE A 54 -16.73 3.05 23.81
CA PHE A 54 -17.37 2.41 24.97
C PHE A 54 -16.36 1.77 25.94
N VAL A 55 -15.37 1.03 25.43
CA VAL A 55 -14.44 0.26 26.28
C VAL A 55 -13.18 1.03 26.69
N GLY A 56 -12.93 2.17 26.06
CA GLY A 56 -11.73 2.97 26.25
C GLY A 56 -10.51 2.42 25.48
N ALA A 57 -9.54 3.30 25.22
CA ALA A 57 -8.33 2.94 24.49
C ALA A 57 -7.43 1.93 25.24
N GLU A 58 -7.52 1.90 26.57
CA GLU A 58 -6.75 0.98 27.43
C GLU A 58 -7.12 -0.49 27.18
N TRP A 59 -8.36 -0.75 26.75
CA TRP A 59 -8.82 -2.10 26.43
C TRP A 59 -7.96 -2.77 25.36
N TRP A 60 -7.42 -2.01 24.40
CA TRP A 60 -6.54 -2.55 23.37
C TRP A 60 -5.10 -2.81 23.86
N ALA A 61 -4.70 -2.18 24.96
CA ALA A 61 -3.34 -2.22 25.49
C ALA A 61 -3.15 -3.23 26.64
N GLN A 62 -4.23 -3.77 27.19
CA GLN A 62 -4.19 -4.79 28.23
C GLN A 62 -3.99 -6.21 27.66
N PRO A 63 -3.64 -7.21 28.49
CA PRO A 63 -3.57 -8.61 28.08
C PRO A 63 -4.90 -9.11 27.49
N PHE A 64 -4.84 -9.99 26.50
CA PHE A 64 -6.00 -10.57 25.83
C PHE A 64 -6.93 -11.27 26.83
N GLY A 65 -6.36 -11.99 27.81
CA GLY A 65 -7.15 -12.67 28.84
C GLY A 65 -7.98 -11.73 29.72
N ASN A 66 -7.54 -10.48 29.89
CA ASN A 66 -8.28 -9.46 30.62
C ASN A 66 -9.31 -8.75 29.71
N SER A 67 -9.01 -8.64 28.42
CA SER A 67 -9.90 -8.01 27.42
C SER A 67 -11.10 -8.89 27.09
N ILE A 68 -10.88 -10.19 26.94
CA ILE A 68 -11.93 -11.18 26.67
C ILE A 68 -11.76 -12.36 27.66
N PRO A 69 -12.30 -12.22 28.89
CA PRO A 69 -12.15 -13.22 29.95
C PRO A 69 -12.64 -14.62 29.57
N PHE A 70 -13.60 -14.70 28.65
CA PHE A 70 -14.14 -15.96 28.14
C PHE A 70 -13.09 -16.86 27.45
N PHE A 71 -12.07 -16.28 26.83
CA PHE A 71 -10.99 -17.02 26.16
C PHE A 71 -9.68 -17.05 26.97
N SER A 72 -9.72 -16.66 28.25
CA SER A 72 -8.56 -16.66 29.14
C SER A 72 -7.92 -18.04 29.34
N TRP A 73 -8.67 -19.11 29.11
CA TRP A 73 -8.16 -20.48 29.22
C TRP A 73 -7.15 -20.88 28.13
N VAL A 74 -7.04 -20.11 27.04
CA VAL A 74 -6.09 -20.39 25.95
C VAL A 74 -4.70 -19.81 26.31
N PRO A 75 -3.69 -20.64 26.66
CA PRO A 75 -2.43 -20.15 27.23
C PRO A 75 -1.63 -19.28 26.26
N PHE A 76 -1.70 -19.61 24.96
CA PHE A 76 -1.01 -18.88 23.91
C PHE A 76 -1.55 -17.46 23.69
N LEU A 77 -2.86 -17.25 23.89
CA LEU A 77 -3.49 -15.95 23.65
C LEU A 77 -3.50 -15.08 24.90
N ASN A 78 -3.68 -15.67 26.09
CA ASN A 78 -3.89 -14.95 27.34
C ASN A 78 -2.80 -13.89 27.64
N GLY A 79 -1.52 -14.25 27.43
CA GLY A 79 -0.38 -13.37 27.69
C GLY A 79 -0.08 -12.33 26.59
N ILE A 80 -0.76 -12.38 25.45
CA ILE A 80 -0.51 -11.44 24.34
C ILE A 80 -1.32 -10.16 24.57
N ILE A 81 -0.73 -9.00 24.27
CA ILE A 81 -1.46 -7.72 24.33
C ILE A 81 -2.56 -7.72 23.25
N MET A 82 -3.77 -7.25 23.58
CA MET A 82 -4.95 -7.33 22.72
C MET A 82 -4.71 -6.83 21.28
N TYR A 83 -4.07 -5.65 21.11
CA TYR A 83 -3.77 -5.13 19.77
C TYR A 83 -2.84 -6.06 18.95
N LYS A 84 -1.91 -6.78 19.60
CA LYS A 84 -1.04 -7.76 18.93
C LYS A 84 -1.80 -9.01 18.54
N ALA A 85 -2.71 -9.47 19.38
CA ALA A 85 -3.58 -10.60 19.07
C ALA A 85 -4.47 -10.28 17.85
N VAL A 86 -5.01 -9.06 17.79
CA VAL A 86 -5.80 -8.58 16.64
C VAL A 86 -4.94 -8.52 15.37
N MET A 87 -3.73 -7.96 15.42
CA MET A 87 -2.82 -7.95 14.27
C MET A 87 -2.50 -9.37 13.77
N LEU A 88 -2.23 -10.30 14.68
CA LEU A 88 -1.96 -11.70 14.33
C LEU A 88 -3.17 -12.32 13.63
N PHE A 89 -4.36 -12.14 14.21
CA PHE A 89 -5.61 -12.65 13.64
C PHE A 89 -5.89 -12.07 12.25
N MET A 90 -5.80 -10.74 12.08
CA MET A 90 -5.98 -10.09 10.78
C MET A 90 -4.95 -10.57 9.76
N THR A 91 -3.69 -10.75 10.16
CA THR A 91 -2.65 -11.25 9.26
C THR A 91 -2.95 -12.67 8.79
N THR A 92 -3.31 -13.56 9.71
CA THR A 92 -3.55 -14.99 9.41
C THR A 92 -4.83 -15.22 8.63
N PHE A 93 -5.93 -14.53 8.96
CA PHE A 93 -7.26 -14.83 8.39
C PHE A 93 -7.72 -13.85 7.32
N ALA A 94 -7.14 -12.64 7.24
CA ALA A 94 -7.48 -11.69 6.19
C ALA A 94 -6.33 -11.52 5.20
N VAL A 95 -5.17 -11.05 5.65
CA VAL A 95 -4.06 -10.67 4.75
C VAL A 95 -3.53 -11.86 3.96
N ILE A 96 -3.16 -12.96 4.63
CA ILE A 96 -2.55 -14.12 3.97
C ILE A 96 -3.52 -14.75 2.95
N PRO A 97 -4.79 -15.03 3.28
CA PRO A 97 -5.74 -15.56 2.31
C PRO A 97 -5.94 -14.61 1.13
N THR A 98 -6.17 -13.31 1.37
CA THR A 98 -6.38 -12.32 0.30
C THR A 98 -5.19 -12.27 -0.65
N VAL A 99 -3.97 -12.11 -0.14
CA VAL A 99 -2.77 -12.06 -1.00
C VAL A 99 -2.60 -13.38 -1.77
N SER A 100 -2.87 -14.53 -1.14
CA SER A 100 -2.77 -15.83 -1.78
C SER A 100 -3.76 -15.98 -2.94
N PHE A 101 -5.02 -15.56 -2.75
CA PHE A 101 -6.03 -15.58 -3.81
C PHE A 101 -5.68 -14.62 -4.95
N ASN A 102 -5.22 -13.40 -4.63
CA ASN A 102 -4.82 -12.42 -5.65
C ASN A 102 -3.67 -12.97 -6.51
N VAL A 103 -2.64 -13.57 -5.89
CA VAL A 103 -1.52 -14.21 -6.61
C VAL A 103 -1.98 -15.39 -7.45
N HIS A 104 -2.88 -16.22 -6.93
CA HIS A 104 -3.45 -17.34 -7.68
C HIS A 104 -4.22 -16.87 -8.93
N ASN A 105 -5.03 -15.83 -8.79
CA ASN A 105 -5.82 -15.27 -9.88
C ASN A 105 -4.93 -14.66 -10.97
N VAL A 106 -3.89 -13.90 -10.57
CA VAL A 106 -2.91 -13.37 -11.54
C VAL A 106 -2.15 -14.49 -12.22
N TYR A 107 -1.70 -15.51 -11.48
CA TYR A 107 -1.02 -16.67 -12.06
C TYR A 107 -1.87 -17.34 -13.15
N LYS A 108 -3.16 -17.54 -12.87
CA LYS A 108 -4.10 -18.13 -13.83
C LYS A 108 -4.20 -17.29 -15.11
N VAL A 109 -4.33 -15.97 -15.00
CA VAL A 109 -4.44 -15.07 -16.16
C VAL A 109 -3.13 -14.96 -16.94
N VAL A 110 -2.00 -14.82 -16.25
CA VAL A 110 -0.68 -14.72 -16.89
C VAL A 110 -0.37 -15.99 -17.66
N LYS A 111 -0.63 -17.16 -17.07
CA LYS A 111 -0.44 -18.46 -17.74
C LYS A 111 -1.38 -18.64 -18.93
N ALA A 112 -2.65 -18.24 -18.82
CA ALA A 112 -3.61 -18.29 -19.93
C ALA A 112 -3.20 -17.39 -21.11
N ARG A 113 -2.48 -16.29 -20.85
CA ARG A 113 -1.95 -15.37 -21.87
C ARG A 113 -0.54 -15.72 -22.33
N ASN A 114 0.00 -16.88 -21.93
CA ASN A 114 1.38 -17.31 -22.20
C ASN A 114 2.45 -16.27 -21.79
N GLY A 115 2.16 -15.49 -20.75
CA GLY A 115 3.03 -14.45 -20.22
C GLY A 115 3.99 -14.95 -19.13
N ASN A 116 4.94 -14.11 -18.73
CA ASN A 116 5.92 -14.45 -17.70
C ASN A 116 5.47 -13.99 -16.30
N MET A 117 5.28 -14.94 -15.39
CA MET A 117 4.90 -14.66 -13.99
C MET A 117 5.99 -13.89 -13.24
N LEU A 118 7.27 -14.08 -13.58
CA LEU A 118 8.38 -13.36 -12.96
C LEU A 118 8.28 -11.85 -13.23
N LEU A 119 7.89 -11.48 -14.45
CA LEU A 119 7.68 -10.08 -14.82
C LEU A 119 6.48 -9.48 -14.08
N ALA A 120 5.41 -10.27 -13.89
CA ALA A 120 4.25 -9.84 -13.11
C ALA A 120 4.60 -9.61 -11.62
N LEU A 121 5.40 -10.51 -11.02
CA LEU A 121 5.89 -10.36 -9.65
C LEU A 121 6.91 -9.21 -9.51
N ALA A 122 7.73 -8.96 -10.54
CA ALA A 122 8.66 -7.83 -10.55
C ALA A 122 7.96 -6.48 -10.41
N MET A 123 6.68 -6.35 -10.82
CA MET A 123 5.89 -5.14 -10.61
C MET A 123 5.56 -4.86 -9.13
N ILE A 124 5.70 -5.85 -8.25
CA ILE A 124 5.50 -5.69 -6.79
C ILE A 124 6.79 -5.15 -6.13
N TYR A 125 7.93 -5.25 -6.81
CA TYR A 125 9.23 -4.86 -6.27
C TYR A 125 9.30 -3.41 -5.77
N PRO A 126 8.86 -2.38 -6.54
CA PRO A 126 8.90 -0.99 -6.06
C PRO A 126 8.14 -0.80 -4.75
N PHE A 127 6.95 -1.41 -4.64
CA PHE A 127 6.16 -1.36 -3.42
C PHE A 127 6.85 -2.03 -2.22
N VAL A 128 7.51 -3.17 -2.42
CA VAL A 128 8.26 -3.85 -1.34
C VAL A 128 9.46 -3.02 -0.88
N VAL A 129 10.15 -2.38 -1.82
CA VAL A 129 11.28 -1.48 -1.52
C VAL A 129 10.80 -0.24 -0.77
N LEU A 130 9.67 0.35 -1.16
CA LEU A 130 9.05 1.47 -0.45
C LEU A 130 8.55 1.06 0.95
N LEU A 131 7.99 -0.14 1.09
CA LEU A 131 7.59 -0.72 2.39
C LEU A 131 8.78 -0.85 3.34
N GLY A 132 9.93 -1.31 2.84
CA GLY A 132 11.17 -1.39 3.62
C GLY A 132 11.85 -0.04 3.84
N GLY A 133 11.48 0.96 3.04
CA GLY A 133 12.21 2.21 2.83
C GLY A 133 11.72 3.46 3.55
N VAL A 134 10.72 3.41 4.45
CA VAL A 134 10.46 4.34 5.60
C VAL A 134 8.96 4.57 5.90
N LEU A 135 8.70 4.74 7.20
CA LEU A 135 7.50 5.23 7.91
C LEU A 135 6.84 6.55 7.41
N VAL A 136 7.21 7.11 6.25
CA VAL A 136 6.80 8.47 5.79
C VAL A 136 6.37 8.50 4.31
N GLY A 137 6.38 7.36 3.60
CA GLY A 137 6.14 7.31 2.15
C GLY A 137 4.70 7.07 1.68
N HIS A 138 3.67 7.56 2.37
CA HIS A 138 2.27 7.35 1.93
C HIS A 138 2.04 7.87 0.49
N LEU A 139 2.59 9.04 0.17
CA LEU A 139 2.36 9.69 -1.12
C LEU A 139 3.11 9.01 -2.28
N LEU A 140 4.26 8.36 -2.01
CA LEU A 140 4.99 7.57 -3.01
C LEU A 140 4.27 6.28 -3.36
N ILE A 141 3.61 5.65 -2.39
CA ILE A 141 2.80 4.46 -2.61
C ILE A 141 1.53 4.82 -3.40
N CYS A 142 0.93 5.98 -3.12
CA CYS A 142 -0.17 6.52 -3.92
C CYS A 142 0.25 6.77 -5.38
N PHE A 143 1.49 7.20 -5.63
CA PHE A 143 2.02 7.38 -6.98
C PHE A 143 2.14 6.04 -7.73
N ASP A 144 2.71 5.00 -7.11
CA ASP A 144 2.84 3.67 -7.72
C ASP A 144 1.46 3.06 -8.07
N LEU A 145 0.52 3.14 -7.11
CA LEU A 145 -0.88 2.73 -7.31
C LEU A 145 -1.53 3.52 -8.46
N GLY A 146 -1.35 4.84 -8.47
CA GLY A 146 -1.89 5.71 -9.49
C GLY A 146 -1.38 5.38 -10.88
N ARG A 147 -0.09 5.07 -11.06
CA ARG A 147 0.47 4.64 -12.35
C ARG A 147 -0.07 3.28 -12.78
N MET A 148 -0.32 2.36 -11.85
CA MET A 148 -0.91 1.06 -12.17
C MET A 148 -2.37 1.20 -12.64
N ILE A 149 -3.15 2.06 -11.99
CA ILE A 149 -4.53 2.38 -12.41
C ILE A 149 -4.52 3.07 -13.79
N LEU A 150 -3.62 4.04 -14.00
CA LEU A 150 -3.51 4.75 -15.28
C LEU A 150 -3.13 3.82 -16.43
N ALA A 151 -2.11 2.98 -16.24
CA ALA A 151 -1.68 2.02 -17.24
C ALA A 151 -2.80 1.03 -17.61
N HIS A 152 -3.69 0.71 -16.66
CA HIS A 152 -4.89 -0.06 -16.94
C HIS A 152 -5.93 0.73 -17.75
N LEU A 153 -6.22 1.98 -17.38
CA LEU A 153 -7.18 2.85 -18.08
C LEU A 153 -6.75 3.19 -19.52
N CYS A 154 -5.45 3.32 -19.75
CA CYS A 154 -4.87 3.67 -21.04
C CYS A 154 -4.46 2.46 -21.88
N ASP A 155 -4.83 1.23 -21.48
CA ASP A 155 -4.48 -0.04 -22.16
C ASP A 155 -2.98 -0.16 -22.50
N GLU A 156 -2.12 0.34 -21.61
CA GLU A 156 -0.68 0.31 -21.83
C GLU A 156 -0.10 -1.12 -21.73
N PRO A 157 1.01 -1.42 -22.44
CA PRO A 157 1.63 -2.75 -22.40
C PRO A 157 2.06 -3.12 -20.97
N LYS A 158 1.71 -4.35 -20.56
CA LYS A 158 1.91 -4.84 -19.19
C LYS A 158 3.37 -5.12 -18.86
N GLY A 159 3.87 -4.57 -17.76
CA GLY A 159 5.23 -4.82 -17.27
C GLY A 159 5.77 -3.73 -16.34
N LEU A 160 6.97 -3.97 -15.78
CA LEU A 160 7.68 -2.99 -14.97
C LEU A 160 8.23 -1.89 -15.88
N LYS A 161 7.67 -0.67 -15.76
CA LYS A 161 8.13 0.49 -16.50
C LYS A 161 9.07 1.34 -15.65
N THR A 162 10.03 1.98 -16.28
CA THR A 162 10.97 2.94 -15.65
C THR A 162 10.24 4.01 -14.83
N ASN A 163 9.06 4.43 -15.28
CA ASN A 163 8.22 5.41 -14.58
C ASN A 163 7.70 4.93 -13.22
N MET A 164 7.50 3.62 -13.03
CA MET A 164 7.13 3.06 -11.72
C MET A 164 8.30 3.07 -10.74
N CYS A 165 9.53 2.96 -11.24
CA CYS A 165 10.73 3.01 -10.40
C CYS A 165 11.17 4.46 -10.05
N MET A 166 10.54 5.48 -10.64
CA MET A 166 10.84 6.88 -10.32
C MET A 166 10.60 7.17 -8.83
N SER A 167 9.59 6.56 -8.20
CA SER A 167 9.36 6.71 -6.75
C SER A 167 10.57 6.29 -5.90
N LEU A 168 11.45 5.43 -6.41
CA LEU A 168 12.63 4.92 -5.71
C LEU A 168 13.87 5.84 -5.79
N CYS A 169 13.90 6.83 -6.69
CA CYS A 169 15.14 7.59 -6.96
C CYS A 169 15.68 8.39 -5.77
N TYR A 170 14.84 8.77 -4.81
CA TYR A 170 15.28 9.46 -3.59
C TYR A 170 15.82 8.51 -2.52
N LEU A 171 15.47 7.22 -2.60
CA LEU A 171 15.77 6.23 -1.57
C LEU A 171 17.27 5.96 -1.38
N PRO A 172 18.11 5.86 -2.44
CA PRO A 172 19.55 5.68 -2.28
C PRO A 172 20.22 6.80 -1.47
N LEU A 173 19.78 8.05 -1.64
CA LEU A 173 20.30 9.20 -0.90
C LEU A 173 19.94 9.12 0.59
N ALA A 174 18.70 8.74 0.90
CA ALA A 174 18.26 8.53 2.28
C ALA A 174 19.00 7.36 2.96
N ILE A 175 19.19 6.25 2.25
CA ILE A 175 19.95 5.09 2.74
C ILE A 175 21.42 5.45 2.96
N ALA A 176 22.05 6.15 2.00
CA ALA A 176 23.44 6.59 2.13
C ALA A 176 23.61 7.50 3.36
N ASN A 177 22.71 8.46 3.58
CA ASN A 177 22.80 9.36 4.73
C ASN A 177 22.67 8.60 6.08
N ALA A 178 21.76 7.62 6.15
CA ALA A 178 21.58 6.78 7.33
C ALA A 178 22.77 5.84 7.59
N LEU A 179 23.37 5.28 6.53
CA LEU A 179 24.57 4.44 6.63
C LEU A 179 25.79 5.25 7.06
N THR A 180 25.95 6.48 6.56
CA THR A 180 27.03 7.35 7.00
C THR A 180 26.88 7.74 8.47
N ALA A 181 25.66 8.05 8.93
CA ALA A 181 25.41 8.29 10.34
C ALA A 181 25.77 7.06 11.21
N ARG A 182 25.54 5.84 10.72
CA ARG A 182 25.95 4.59 11.40
C ARG A 182 27.45 4.38 11.44
N LEU A 183 28.17 4.76 10.38
CA LEU A 183 29.60 4.52 10.22
C LEU A 183 30.47 5.62 10.85
N ASN A 184 29.92 6.82 11.05
CA ASN A 184 30.65 8.00 11.50
C ASN A 184 30.20 8.47 12.90
N ASP A 185 30.00 7.51 13.83
CA ASP A 185 29.61 7.75 15.24
C ASP A 185 28.39 8.66 15.42
N GLY A 186 27.40 8.55 14.55
CA GLY A 186 26.14 9.29 14.62
C GLY A 186 26.15 10.63 13.88
N VAL A 187 27.24 11.00 13.20
CA VAL A 187 27.28 12.24 12.39
C VAL A 187 26.78 11.93 10.97
N PRO A 188 25.57 12.38 10.58
CA PRO A 188 25.07 12.20 9.23
C PRO A 188 25.85 13.05 8.22
N LEU A 189 25.84 12.64 6.95
CA LEU A 189 26.51 13.34 5.85
C LEU A 189 25.82 14.67 5.51
N VAL A 190 24.49 14.66 5.63
CA VAL A 190 23.60 15.81 5.47
C VAL A 190 22.66 15.85 6.66
N ASP A 191 22.43 17.06 7.20
CA ASP A 191 21.46 17.27 8.27
C ASP A 191 20.09 16.68 7.90
N GLU A 192 19.48 15.99 8.87
CA GLU A 192 18.21 15.29 8.72
C GLU A 192 17.11 16.22 8.22
N PHE A 193 17.14 17.50 8.63
CA PHE A 193 16.18 18.51 8.17
C PHE A 193 16.21 18.68 6.64
N TRP A 194 17.40 18.81 6.05
CA TRP A 194 17.55 19.03 4.60
C TRP A 194 17.19 17.77 3.80
N VAL A 195 17.46 16.58 4.34
CA VAL A 195 17.00 15.32 3.73
C VAL A 195 15.48 15.20 3.79
N LEU A 196 14.86 15.57 4.90
CA LEU A 196 13.39 15.53 5.02
C LEU A 196 12.71 16.56 4.10
N LEU A 197 13.26 17.78 4.02
CA LEU A 197 12.77 18.83 3.12
C LEU A 197 12.93 18.43 1.66
N GLY A 198 14.09 17.88 1.29
CA GLY A 198 14.34 17.36 -0.06
C GLY A 198 13.38 16.24 -0.42
N TYR A 199 13.10 15.32 0.52
CA TYR A 199 12.10 14.27 0.34
C TYR A 199 10.70 14.85 0.13
N CYS A 200 10.30 15.83 0.93
CA CYS A 200 8.99 16.48 0.81
C CYS A 200 8.83 17.16 -0.56
N LEU A 201 9.81 17.95 -0.99
CA LEU A 201 9.83 18.60 -2.29
C LEU A 201 9.80 17.58 -3.44
N TYR A 202 10.64 16.55 -3.35
CA TYR A 202 10.67 15.45 -4.32
C TYR A 202 9.30 14.82 -4.50
N THR A 203 8.64 14.51 -3.37
CA THR A 203 7.33 13.88 -3.36
C THR A 203 6.26 14.78 -3.99
N VAL A 204 6.27 16.09 -3.71
CA VAL A 204 5.34 17.05 -4.33
C VAL A 204 5.57 17.14 -5.84
N VAL A 205 6.82 17.25 -6.28
CA VAL A 205 7.17 17.33 -7.71
C VAL A 205 6.74 16.07 -8.44
N LEU A 206 7.01 14.90 -7.86
CA LEU A 206 6.65 13.61 -8.43
C LEU A 206 5.12 13.44 -8.52
N TYR A 207 4.37 13.91 -7.51
CA TYR A 207 2.91 13.94 -7.54
C TYR A 207 2.37 14.89 -8.62
N MET A 208 2.93 16.10 -8.75
CA MET A 208 2.52 17.06 -9.79
C MET A 208 2.81 16.52 -11.18
N HIS A 209 3.99 15.94 -11.40
CA HIS A 209 4.34 15.26 -12.64
C HIS A 209 3.31 14.15 -12.96
N PHE A 210 3.01 13.29 -11.98
CA PHE A 210 1.98 12.25 -12.12
C PHE A 210 0.62 12.81 -12.53
N ALA A 211 0.12 13.81 -11.82
CA ALA A 211 -1.18 14.42 -12.11
C ALA A 211 -1.22 14.96 -13.55
N THR A 212 -0.17 15.66 -13.99
CA THR A 212 -0.09 16.18 -15.36
C THR A 212 0.02 15.08 -16.41
N SER A 213 0.81 14.03 -16.17
CA SER A 213 0.92 12.89 -17.09
C SER A 213 -0.39 12.14 -17.23
N VAL A 214 -1.09 11.87 -16.11
CA VAL A 214 -2.42 11.24 -16.11
C VAL A 214 -3.39 12.03 -16.97
N ILE A 215 -3.46 13.35 -16.75
CA ILE A 215 -4.34 14.22 -17.53
C ILE A 215 -3.98 14.12 -19.00
N HIS A 216 -2.70 14.23 -19.35
CA HIS A 216 -2.25 14.20 -20.73
C HIS A 216 -2.53 12.84 -21.41
N GLU A 217 -2.21 11.73 -20.76
CA GLU A 217 -2.46 10.38 -21.25
C GLU A 217 -3.97 10.13 -21.47
N ILE A 218 -4.83 10.51 -20.52
CA ILE A 218 -6.29 10.39 -20.65
C ILE A 218 -6.82 11.28 -21.79
N THR A 219 -6.40 12.55 -21.84
CA THR A 219 -6.83 13.48 -22.89
C THR A 219 -6.41 13.02 -24.28
N SER A 220 -5.20 12.46 -24.42
CA SER A 220 -4.69 11.92 -25.67
C SER A 220 -5.41 10.63 -26.08
N ALA A 221 -5.70 9.73 -25.14
CA ALA A 221 -6.40 8.48 -25.41
C ALA A 221 -7.86 8.71 -25.83
N LEU A 222 -8.54 9.67 -25.20
CA LEU A 222 -9.95 10.00 -25.48
C LEU A 222 -10.13 11.05 -26.58
N GLY A 223 -9.06 11.73 -27.01
CA GLY A 223 -9.14 12.84 -27.98
C GLY A 223 -9.90 14.06 -27.47
N ILE A 224 -9.95 14.27 -26.14
CA ILE A 224 -10.66 15.39 -25.50
C ILE A 224 -9.64 16.36 -24.88
N TYR A 225 -9.98 17.64 -24.81
CA TYR A 225 -9.15 18.60 -24.09
C TYR A 225 -9.55 18.66 -22.61
N CYS A 226 -8.57 18.78 -21.70
CA CYS A 226 -8.86 18.93 -20.28
C CYS A 226 -9.76 20.15 -20.06
N PHE A 227 -10.90 19.96 -19.39
CA PHE A 227 -11.97 20.96 -19.19
C PHE A 227 -12.81 21.35 -20.42
N ARG A 228 -12.75 20.61 -21.53
CA ARG A 228 -13.62 20.82 -22.69
C ARG A 228 -14.18 19.51 -23.21
N ILE A 229 -15.45 19.23 -22.90
CA ILE A 229 -16.16 18.06 -23.43
C ILE A 229 -16.58 18.36 -24.87
N THR A 230 -16.00 17.65 -25.83
CA THR A 230 -16.46 17.65 -27.22
C THR A 230 -17.78 16.89 -27.30
N ARG A 231 -18.84 17.55 -27.81
CA ARG A 231 -20.13 16.89 -28.07
C ARG A 231 -19.91 15.82 -29.13
N LYS A 232 -20.34 14.58 -28.83
CA LYS A 232 -20.40 13.51 -29.82
C LYS A 232 -21.42 13.92 -30.89
N GLU A 233 -21.00 14.07 -32.15
CA GLU A 233 -21.96 14.20 -33.25
C GLU A 233 -22.74 12.89 -33.36
N ALA A 234 -24.06 13.01 -33.42
CA ALA A 234 -25.02 11.91 -33.42
C ALA A 234 -25.12 11.26 -34.80
#